data_AF-R6WI82-F1
#
_entry.id   AF-R6WI82-F1
#
_cell.length_a   1.000
_cell.length_b   1.000
_cell.length_c   1.000
_cell.angle_alpha   90.00
_cell.angle_beta   90.00
_cell.angle_gamma   90.00
#
_symmetry.space_group_name_H-M   'P 1'
#
loop_
_entity.id
_entity.type
_entity.pdbx_description
1 polymer ?
#
loop_
_entity_poly.entity_id
_entity_poly.type
_entity_poly.pdbx_seq_one_letter_code
_entity_poly.pdbx_strand_id
1 'polypeptide(L)'
;MRKALIFILTAIMLLMTACSSGGDKIKLTGGYVIWKTDSRTVICGRDNDGVVENVVGDYVTEYRYGDRYIFVKCADVPEDPEKQIDFSAVTYYIIDTADGKTQGPLDEKVFDEVCTRIEAKNMTDWRKTK
;
A
#
# COMPACT_ATOMS: atom_id res chain seq x y z
N MET A 1 15.09 26.49 -41.30
CA MET A 1 13.83 25.78 -40.95
C MET A 1 14.05 24.39 -40.34
N ARG A 2 15.02 23.56 -40.79
CA ARG A 2 15.30 22.23 -40.18
C ARG A 2 15.73 22.24 -38.70
N LYS A 3 16.49 23.24 -38.24
CA LYS A 3 16.98 23.33 -36.84
C LYS A 3 15.87 23.65 -35.82
N ALA A 4 14.85 24.39 -36.23
CA ALA A 4 13.70 24.71 -35.39
C ALA A 4 12.79 23.48 -35.18
N LEU A 5 12.65 22.64 -36.21
CA LEU A 5 11.87 21.40 -36.12
C LEU A 5 12.49 20.40 -35.12
N ILE A 6 13.82 20.30 -35.10
CA ILE A 6 14.55 19.42 -34.17
C ILE A 6 14.36 19.89 -32.72
N PHE A 7 14.44 21.20 -32.47
CA PHE A 7 14.24 21.76 -31.12
C PHE A 7 12.85 21.48 -30.56
N ILE A 8 11.81 21.58 -31.39
CA ILE A 8 10.42 21.28 -31.01
C ILE A 8 10.23 19.79 -30.70
N LEU A 9 10.85 18.90 -31.47
CA LEU A 9 10.79 17.45 -31.24
C LEU A 9 11.45 17.02 -29.92
N THR A 10 12.58 17.62 -29.54
CA THR A 10 13.20 17.38 -28.21
C THR A 10 12.35 17.91 -27.04
N ALA A 11 11.66 19.04 -27.21
CA ALA A 11 10.78 19.58 -26.18
C ALA A 11 9.52 18.69 -25.95
N ILE A 12 9.02 18.02 -27.01
CA ILE A 12 7.90 17.08 -26.91
C ILE A 12 8.32 15.78 -26.22
N MET A 13 9.54 15.28 -26.41
CA MET A 13 10.03 14.10 -25.69
C MET A 13 10.22 14.34 -24.19
N LEU A 14 10.63 15.56 -23.78
CA LEU A 14 10.76 15.96 -22.37
C LEU A 14 9.41 16.07 -21.64
N LEU A 15 8.31 16.28 -22.36
CA LEU A 15 6.96 16.32 -21.79
C LEU A 15 6.38 14.93 -21.51
N MET A 16 6.98 13.84 -22.04
CA MET A 16 6.48 12.48 -21.83
C MET A 16 7.05 11.78 -20.57
N THR A 17 8.01 12.38 -19.88
CA THR A 17 8.52 11.87 -18.58
C THR A 17 7.73 12.36 -17.37
N ALA A 18 6.66 13.13 -17.57
CA ALA A 18 5.83 13.68 -16.50
C ALA A 18 4.39 13.12 -16.51
N CYS A 19 4.24 11.80 -16.61
CA CYS A 19 3.00 11.14 -16.18
C CYS A 19 3.11 10.76 -14.70
N SER A 20 3.06 11.77 -13.84
CA SER A 20 2.79 11.63 -12.42
C SER A 20 1.27 11.51 -12.22
N SER A 21 0.76 10.30 -12.04
CA SER A 21 -0.57 10.11 -11.43
C SER A 21 -0.72 8.77 -10.71
N GLY A 22 0.37 8.24 -10.14
CA GLY A 22 0.21 7.23 -9.09
C GLY A 22 -0.44 7.93 -7.90
N GLY A 23 -1.59 7.44 -7.42
CA GLY A 23 -2.34 8.08 -6.33
C GLY A 23 -1.48 8.40 -5.10
N ASP A 24 -1.97 9.28 -4.22
CA ASP A 24 -1.20 9.73 -3.06
C ASP A 24 -0.71 8.54 -2.22
N LYS A 25 0.60 8.49 -2.00
CA LYS A 25 1.26 7.47 -1.17
C LYS A 25 1.34 7.99 0.27
N ILE A 26 0.83 7.21 1.22
CA ILE A 26 0.97 7.50 2.64
C ILE A 26 2.21 6.77 3.15
N LYS A 27 3.24 7.51 3.54
CA LYS A 27 4.49 6.94 4.07
C LYS A 27 4.29 6.38 5.48
N LEU A 28 4.81 5.17 5.70
CA LEU A 28 4.83 4.45 6.97
C LEU A 28 6.28 4.19 7.41
N THR A 29 6.45 3.51 8.56
CA THR A 29 7.78 3.11 9.04
C THR A 29 8.48 2.14 8.07
N GLY A 30 9.81 2.10 8.08
CA GLY A 30 10.60 1.12 7.34
C GLY A 30 10.55 1.21 5.80
N GLY A 31 10.12 2.36 5.25
CA GLY A 31 10.02 2.55 3.79
C GLY A 31 8.76 1.94 3.17
N TYR A 32 7.78 1.56 3.99
CA TYR A 32 6.49 1.09 3.52
C TYR A 32 5.55 2.25 3.21
N VAL A 33 4.57 1.98 2.36
CA VAL A 33 3.52 2.93 1.98
C VAL A 33 2.16 2.25 1.96
N ILE A 34 1.11 3.01 2.23
CA ILE A 34 -0.24 2.71 1.72
C ILE A 34 -0.37 3.44 0.39
N TRP A 35 -0.76 2.72 -0.66
CA TRP A 35 -0.92 3.30 -1.99
C TRP A 35 -2.26 2.88 -2.60
N LYS A 36 -3.12 3.86 -2.85
CA LYS A 36 -4.36 3.68 -3.59
C LYS A 36 -4.10 3.88 -5.07
N THR A 37 -4.14 2.78 -5.83
CA THR A 37 -3.90 2.80 -7.28
C THR A 37 -5.20 3.00 -8.06
N ASP A 38 -6.34 2.53 -7.54
CA ASP A 38 -7.66 2.72 -8.13
C ASP A 38 -8.79 2.62 -7.09
N SER A 39 -10.05 2.50 -7.53
CA SER A 39 -11.22 2.43 -6.65
C SER A 39 -11.40 1.09 -5.93
N ARG A 40 -10.79 0.03 -6.47
CA ARG A 40 -10.81 -1.37 -6.02
C ARG A 40 -9.44 -1.88 -5.58
N THR A 41 -8.42 -1.02 -5.62
CA THR A 41 -7.06 -1.40 -5.26
C THR A 41 -6.43 -0.40 -4.29
N VAL A 42 -6.15 -0.87 -3.06
CA VAL A 42 -5.38 -0.16 -2.04
C VAL A 42 -4.38 -1.14 -1.46
N ILE A 43 -3.09 -0.93 -1.70
CA ILE A 43 -2.05 -1.86 -1.27
C ILE A 43 -1.28 -1.31 -0.07
N CYS A 44 -0.70 -2.23 0.72
CA CYS A 44 0.46 -1.92 1.55
C CYS A 44 1.70 -2.53 0.90
N GLY A 45 2.69 -1.70 0.59
CA GLY A 45 3.87 -2.13 -0.14
C GLY A 45 5.13 -1.42 0.32
N ARG A 46 6.29 -1.93 -0.12
CA ARG A 46 7.59 -1.31 0.14
C ARG A 46 7.97 -0.41 -1.02
N ASP A 47 8.24 0.86 -0.77
CA ASP A 47 8.65 1.82 -1.79
C ASP A 47 10.18 1.79 -1.95
N ASN A 48 10.64 1.29 -3.09
CA ASN A 48 12.04 1.27 -3.48
C ASN A 48 12.24 2.28 -4.61
N ASP A 49 12.54 3.53 -4.24
CA ASP A 49 12.82 4.64 -5.15
C ASP A 49 11.75 4.85 -6.24
N GLY A 50 10.48 4.79 -5.83
CA GLY A 50 9.32 5.05 -6.69
C GLY A 50 8.59 3.79 -7.14
N VAL A 51 9.26 2.62 -7.10
CA VAL A 51 8.67 1.32 -7.39
C VAL A 51 8.13 0.71 -6.10
N VAL A 52 6.80 0.55 -6.02
CA VAL A 52 6.15 -0.06 -4.86
C VAL A 52 5.96 -1.56 -5.10
N GLU A 53 6.67 -2.36 -4.32
CA GLU A 53 6.46 -3.82 -4.26
C GLU A 53 5.25 -4.11 -3.37
N ASN A 54 4.24 -4.78 -3.91
CA ASN A 54 3.05 -5.16 -3.14
C ASN A 54 3.43 -6.22 -2.09
N VAL A 55 3.14 -5.93 -0.82
CA VAL A 55 3.41 -6.84 0.31
C VAL A 55 2.13 -7.41 0.90
N VAL A 56 1.06 -6.62 0.93
CA VAL A 56 -0.27 -7.04 1.40
C VAL A 56 -1.32 -6.59 0.39
N GLY A 57 -2.25 -7.53 0.12
CA GLY A 57 -3.15 -7.61 -1.02
C GLY A 57 -4.10 -6.43 -1.28
N ASP A 58 -5.05 -6.68 -2.17
CA ASP A 58 -5.56 -5.65 -3.07
C ASP A 58 -6.51 -4.63 -2.44
N TYR A 59 -6.97 -4.76 -1.18
CA TYR A 59 -7.74 -3.69 -0.53
C TYR A 59 -7.51 -3.54 0.97
N VAL A 60 -6.47 -2.80 1.34
CA VAL A 60 -6.27 -2.32 2.71
C VAL A 60 -7.37 -1.33 3.06
N THR A 61 -8.23 -1.68 4.01
CA THR A 61 -9.33 -0.83 4.52
C THR A 61 -8.88 0.06 5.66
N GLU A 62 -8.06 -0.49 6.56
CA GLU A 62 -7.53 0.19 7.72
C GLU A 62 -6.07 -0.21 7.95
N TYR A 63 -5.31 0.72 8.52
CA TYR A 63 -3.92 0.48 8.90
C TYR A 63 -3.59 1.21 10.20
N ARG A 64 -2.61 0.67 10.93
CA ARG A 64 -1.89 1.39 11.99
C ARG A 64 -0.44 0.93 11.96
N TYR A 65 0.44 1.76 12.48
CA TYR A 65 1.87 1.47 12.47
C TYR A 65 2.52 2.04 13.72
N GLY A 66 3.61 1.44 14.13
CA GLY A 66 4.48 1.95 15.19
C GLY A 66 5.90 2.07 14.68
N ASP A 67 6.86 1.90 15.57
CA ASP A 67 8.27 2.04 15.21
C ASP A 67 8.73 0.90 14.28
N ARG A 68 8.33 -0.34 14.60
CA ARG A 68 8.78 -1.57 13.91
C ARG A 68 7.68 -2.28 13.13
N TYR A 69 6.43 -2.16 13.55
CA TYR A 69 5.36 -2.96 12.99
C TYR A 69 4.34 -2.13 12.24
N ILE A 70 3.78 -2.71 11.19
CA ILE A 70 2.62 -2.19 10.46
C ILE A 70 1.54 -3.26 10.54
N PHE A 71 0.35 -2.90 10.97
CA PHE A 71 -0.81 -3.77 10.97
C PHE A 71 -1.82 -3.23 9.96
N VAL A 72 -2.38 -4.12 9.16
CA VAL A 72 -3.37 -3.77 8.15
C VAL A 72 -4.56 -4.71 8.22
N LYS A 73 -5.74 -4.16 7.94
CA LYS A 73 -6.99 -4.87 7.71
C LYS A 73 -7.29 -4.84 6.22
N CYS A 74 -7.66 -5.96 5.64
CA CYS A 74 -8.00 -6.09 4.24
C CYS A 74 -9.43 -6.57 4.07
N ALA A 75 -10.13 -6.00 3.09
CA ALA A 75 -11.39 -6.54 2.60
C ALA A 75 -11.14 -7.65 1.57
N ASP A 76 -12.10 -8.55 1.42
CA ASP A 76 -12.05 -9.56 0.36
C ASP A 76 -12.42 -8.91 -0.99
N VAL A 77 -11.52 -9.03 -1.96
CA VAL A 77 -11.70 -8.49 -3.31
C VAL A 77 -11.94 -9.65 -4.25
N PRO A 78 -13.17 -9.81 -4.78
CA PRO A 78 -13.43 -10.85 -5.76
C PRO A 78 -12.61 -10.65 -7.03
N GLU A 79 -12.14 -11.75 -7.61
CA GLU A 79 -11.45 -11.75 -8.92
C GLU A 79 -12.32 -11.17 -10.04
N ASP A 80 -13.64 -11.38 -9.94
CA ASP A 80 -14.62 -10.82 -10.87
C ASP A 80 -14.83 -9.33 -10.57
N PRO A 81 -14.44 -8.41 -11.48
CA PRO A 81 -14.54 -6.98 -11.26
C PRO A 81 -15.99 -6.48 -11.18
N GLU A 82 -16.96 -7.24 -11.68
CA GLU A 82 -18.39 -6.90 -11.59
C GLU A 82 -18.96 -7.18 -10.20
N LYS A 83 -18.31 -8.05 -9.41
CA LYS A 83 -18.71 -8.33 -8.03
C LYS A 83 -18.25 -7.23 -7.08
N GLN A 84 -19.10 -6.92 -6.11
CA GLN A 84 -18.79 -5.95 -5.08
C GLN A 84 -17.75 -6.48 -4.10
N ILE A 85 -16.89 -5.58 -3.61
CA ILE A 85 -15.91 -5.88 -2.56
C ILE A 85 -16.68 -6.15 -1.25
N ASP A 86 -16.34 -7.24 -0.58
CA ASP A 86 -16.92 -7.59 0.72
C ASP A 86 -16.11 -6.95 1.84
N PHE A 87 -16.64 -5.86 2.39
CA PHE A 87 -16.05 -5.15 3.53
C PHE A 87 -16.37 -5.79 4.89
N SER A 88 -17.19 -6.85 4.92
CA SER A 88 -17.52 -7.58 6.15
C SER A 88 -16.55 -8.72 6.44
N ALA A 89 -15.99 -9.33 5.39
CA ALA A 89 -14.94 -10.34 5.50
C ALA A 89 -13.56 -9.67 5.67
N VAL A 90 -13.18 -9.38 6.92
CA VAL A 90 -11.91 -8.71 7.23
C VAL A 90 -10.82 -9.74 7.52
N THR A 91 -9.69 -9.61 6.83
CA THR A 91 -8.44 -10.33 7.14
C THR A 91 -7.38 -9.38 7.68
N TYR A 92 -6.50 -9.90 8.53
CA TYR A 92 -5.47 -9.12 9.20
C TYR A 92 -4.08 -9.52 8.70
N TYR A 93 -3.19 -8.54 8.58
CA TYR A 93 -1.77 -8.79 8.33
C TYR A 93 -0.90 -7.97 9.27
N ILE A 94 0.25 -8.56 9.62
CA ILE A 94 1.28 -7.95 10.46
C ILE A 94 2.59 -7.95 9.67
N ILE A 95 3.16 -6.78 9.46
CA ILE A 95 4.44 -6.59 8.80
C ILE A 95 5.47 -6.18 9.85
N ASP A 96 6.55 -6.93 9.96
CA ASP A 96 7.76 -6.56 10.71
C ASP A 96 8.72 -5.84 9.76
N THR A 97 8.88 -4.54 9.94
CA THR A 97 9.68 -3.72 9.02
C THR A 97 11.19 -3.88 9.22
N ALA A 98 11.63 -4.49 10.33
CA ALA A 98 13.05 -4.69 10.60
C ALA A 98 13.63 -5.82 9.74
N ASP A 99 12.88 -6.90 9.53
CA ASP A 99 13.29 -8.04 8.71
C ASP A 99 12.46 -8.22 7.42
N GLY A 100 11.45 -7.37 7.22
CA GLY A 100 10.60 -7.37 6.04
C GLY A 100 9.58 -8.51 5.99
N LYS A 101 9.37 -9.23 7.10
CA LYS A 101 8.44 -10.37 7.13
C LYS A 101 7.00 -9.93 7.28
N THR A 102 6.12 -10.66 6.61
CA THR A 102 4.67 -10.46 6.66
C THR A 102 3.99 -11.73 7.18
N GLN A 103 3.13 -11.58 8.16
CA GLN A 103 2.27 -12.62 8.71
C GLN A 103 0.83 -12.33 8.32
N GLY A 104 0.18 -13.28 7.64
CA GLY A 104 -1.22 -13.22 7.25
C GLY A 104 -1.50 -14.00 5.96
N PRO A 105 -2.77 -14.06 5.53
CA PRO A 105 -3.94 -13.50 6.20
C PRO A 105 -4.24 -14.19 7.53
N LEU A 106 -4.61 -13.41 8.56
CA LEU A 106 -5.02 -13.89 9.88
C LEU A 106 -6.49 -13.56 10.12
N ASP A 107 -7.17 -14.38 10.92
CA ASP A 107 -8.41 -13.96 11.57
C ASP A 107 -8.11 -13.05 12.76
N GLU A 108 -9.15 -12.39 13.29
CA GLU A 108 -9.04 -11.43 14.39
C GLU A 108 -8.45 -12.04 15.66
N LYS A 109 -8.87 -13.27 16.00
CA LYS A 109 -8.41 -13.95 17.21
C LYS A 109 -6.91 -14.23 17.14
N VAL A 110 -6.44 -14.78 16.03
CA VAL A 110 -5.01 -15.07 15.83
C VAL A 110 -4.21 -13.77 15.77
N PHE A 111 -4.75 -12.73 15.12
CA PHE A 111 -4.12 -11.40 15.08
C PHE A 111 -3.91 -10.83 16.48
N ASP A 112 -4.91 -10.90 17.35
CA ASP A 112 -4.81 -10.41 18.73
C ASP A 112 -3.79 -11.21 19.54
N GLU A 113 -3.78 -12.54 19.40
CA GLU A 113 -2.78 -13.42 20.04
C GLU A 113 -1.34 -13.06 19.60
N VAL A 114 -1.14 -12.75 18.31
CA VAL A 114 0.16 -12.27 17.82
C VAL A 114 0.48 -10.89 18.39
N CYS A 115 -0.48 -9.95 18.38
CA CYS A 115 -0.29 -8.60 18.90
C CYS A 115 0.15 -8.60 20.37
N THR A 116 -0.44 -9.45 21.21
CA THR A 116 -0.03 -9.60 22.62
C THR A 116 1.41 -10.10 22.74
N ARG A 117 1.84 -11.01 21.87
CA ARG A 117 3.17 -11.62 21.92
C ARG A 117 4.30 -10.69 21.46
N ILE A 118 4.06 -9.87 20.44
CA ILE A 118 5.11 -9.06 19.81
C ILE A 118 5.40 -7.73 20.52
N GLU A 119 4.58 -7.36 21.51
CA GLU A 119 4.73 -6.14 22.33
C GLU A 119 5.02 -4.89 21.48
N ALA A 120 4.21 -4.66 20.44
CA ALA A 120 4.42 -3.56 19.52
C ALA A 120 4.36 -2.19 20.23
N LYS A 121 5.37 -1.36 20.01
CA LYS A 121 5.54 -0.05 20.69
C LYS A 121 5.10 1.11 19.81
N ASN A 122 4.60 2.16 20.47
CA ASN A 122 4.26 3.45 19.85
C ASN A 122 3.29 3.32 18.66
N MET A 123 2.39 2.34 18.71
CA MET A 123 1.41 2.13 17.65
C MET A 123 0.46 3.33 17.57
N THR A 124 0.24 3.85 16.36
CA THR A 124 -0.80 4.83 16.10
C THR A 124 -2.18 4.23 16.30
N ASP A 125 -3.19 5.10 16.40
CA ASP A 125 -4.58 4.70 16.19
C ASP A 125 -4.78 4.13 14.79
N TRP A 126 -5.82 3.31 14.64
CA TRP A 126 -6.28 2.83 13.35
C TRP A 126 -6.75 3.99 12.48
N ARG A 127 -6.30 3.99 11.22
CA ARG A 127 -6.68 4.96 10.19
C ARG A 127 -7.33 4.23 9.04
N LYS A 128 -8.39 4.82 8.50
CA LYS A 128 -9.06 4.33 7.29
C LYS A 128 -8.32 4.80 6.05
N THR A 129 -8.40 4.00 4.98
CA THR A 129 -7.88 4.35 3.64
C THR A 129 -8.94 5.03 2.75
N LYS A 130 -10.18 5.11 3.24
CA LYS A 130 -11.31 5.85 2.67
C LYS A 130 -11.69 7.03 3.56
#